data_AF-A0A2T2THQ7-F1
#
_entry.id   AF-A0A2T2THQ7-F1
#
_cell.length_a   1.000
_cell.length_b   1.000
_cell.length_c   1.000
_cell.angle_alpha   90.00
_cell.angle_beta   90.00
_cell.angle_gamma   90.00
#
_symmetry.space_group_name_H-M   'P 1'
#
loop_
_entity.id
_entity.type
_entity.pdbx_description
1 polymer ?
#
loop_
_entity_poly.entity_id
_entity_poly.type
_entity_poly.pdbx_seq_one_letter_code
_entity_poly.pdbx_strand_id
1 'polypeptide(L)'
;MSEPILAKTSGVTLEDHTAHVVEQAEYLLDARPFMEAKYRRFTGEDLRAQLLRAAEWHDEGKKHKIWQTACRKDRAQGTSHHLRDAGLRHEFASVWWADQKEAGLTFPERAAIAAHHGKLGFRHEHRWQEDDDGTFVPYWHDFVSTAYQWDDPANRPENPERTALLARYRVAGVRALLQLADTRVSREESGGWLPPVEPFAYDFPYDAPRGVQEEVKQHRHKPAMILRAPTGSGKTDAAMLWAQHQIEEDRADRLAIAMPTRFTSNALAVDVSKNVGDTGLYHSSAWYTGLREEAEQGDLEMDNARELHRMARLLMTPVTVSTIDHLLIALTGTREDHHSIFFNLMNACVVIDEVDFYDAFVQANLLKLLRVLRLFEVPVLIMSATVPESAKALYGIEHLAEDRTDDEKTRCYIHEGGAAEKPDQVAPVLEKALEPDEPAAIVYANTVSRALDYYDWFCDRGVRPI
;
A
#
# COMPACT_ATOMS: atom_id res chain seq x y z
N MET A 1 47.86 -5.28 -2.12
CA MET A 1 46.47 -5.01 -2.53
C MET A 1 45.77 -4.40 -1.33
N SER A 2 45.11 -3.24 -1.49
CA SER A 2 44.29 -2.67 -0.41
C SER A 2 43.18 -3.66 -0.04
N GLU A 3 42.88 -3.81 1.25
CA GLU A 3 41.74 -4.63 1.67
C GLU A 3 40.43 -4.09 1.07
N PRO A 4 39.53 -4.96 0.60
CA PRO A 4 38.26 -4.53 0.03
C PRO A 4 37.42 -3.77 1.07
N ILE A 5 36.67 -2.79 0.60
CA ILE A 5 35.66 -2.09 1.41
C ILE A 5 34.42 -2.98 1.46
N LEU A 6 33.96 -3.28 2.66
CA LEU A 6 32.81 -4.16 2.87
C LEU A 6 31.51 -3.36 2.93
N ALA A 7 30.42 -3.90 2.37
CA ALA A 7 29.04 -3.45 2.62
C ALA A 7 28.41 -4.17 3.81
N LYS A 8 28.83 -5.42 4.06
CA LYS A 8 28.21 -6.35 5.00
C LYS A 8 29.22 -7.23 5.72
N THR A 9 28.83 -7.73 6.89
CA THR A 9 29.61 -8.68 7.70
C THR A 9 29.71 -10.06 7.04
N SER A 10 28.77 -10.42 6.16
CA SER A 10 28.85 -11.64 5.32
C SER A 10 30.03 -11.62 4.36
N GLY A 11 30.49 -10.43 3.98
CA GLY A 11 31.66 -10.22 3.14
C GLY A 11 31.38 -9.69 1.74
N VAL A 12 30.12 -9.38 1.43
CA VAL A 12 29.74 -8.59 0.26
C VAL A 12 30.50 -7.27 0.25
N THR A 13 31.11 -6.93 -0.89
CA THR A 13 31.85 -5.68 -1.04
C THR A 13 30.90 -4.51 -1.23
N LEU A 14 31.37 -3.30 -0.92
CA LEU A 14 30.59 -2.08 -1.16
C LEU A 14 30.31 -1.85 -2.65
N GLU A 15 31.28 -2.16 -3.51
CA GLU A 15 31.13 -2.02 -4.96
C GLU A 15 30.05 -2.94 -5.51
N ASP A 16 30.08 -4.23 -5.16
CA ASP A 16 29.08 -5.21 -5.60
C ASP A 16 27.69 -4.85 -5.10
N HIS A 17 27.56 -4.50 -3.81
CA HIS A 17 26.28 -4.13 -3.22
C HIS A 17 25.67 -2.91 -3.90
N THR A 18 26.46 -1.85 -4.10
CA THR A 18 25.99 -0.65 -4.80
C THR A 18 25.55 -0.98 -6.23
N ALA A 19 26.30 -1.80 -6.97
CA ALA A 19 25.94 -2.21 -8.32
C ALA A 19 24.60 -2.97 -8.36
N HIS A 20 24.39 -3.92 -7.44
CA HIS A 20 23.11 -4.64 -7.34
C HIS A 20 21.94 -3.71 -6.96
N VAL A 21 22.16 -2.70 -6.09
CA VAL A 21 21.10 -1.75 -5.72
C VAL A 21 20.73 -0.85 -6.90
N VAL A 22 21.70 -0.43 -7.71
CA VAL A 22 21.47 0.32 -8.95
C VAL A 22 20.66 -0.54 -9.95
N GLU A 23 21.06 -1.80 -10.17
CA GLU A 23 20.33 -2.71 -11.06
C GLU A 23 18.89 -2.96 -10.58
N GLN A 24 18.70 -3.18 -9.27
CA GLN A 24 17.35 -3.33 -8.70
C GLN A 24 16.53 -2.04 -8.80
N ALA A 25 17.15 -0.86 -8.68
CA ALA A 25 16.48 0.41 -8.89
C ALA A 25 16.00 0.57 -10.35
N GLU A 26 16.82 0.21 -11.33
CA GLU A 26 16.43 0.18 -12.75
C GLU A 26 15.28 -0.80 -13.00
N TYR A 27 15.37 -2.02 -12.47
CA TYR A 27 14.32 -3.04 -12.55
C TYR A 27 12.97 -2.52 -12.02
N LEU A 28 12.96 -1.83 -10.88
CA LEU A 28 11.73 -1.27 -10.29
C LEU A 28 11.10 -0.19 -11.17
N LEU A 29 11.91 0.66 -11.79
CA LEU A 29 11.45 1.73 -12.67
C LEU A 29 10.93 1.17 -14.00
N ASP A 30 11.65 0.21 -14.58
CA ASP A 30 11.28 -0.43 -15.85
C ASP A 30 9.97 -1.22 -15.74
N ALA A 31 9.71 -1.84 -14.58
CA ALA A 31 8.46 -2.51 -14.31
C ALA A 31 7.25 -1.56 -14.21
N ARG A 32 7.48 -0.24 -14.03
CA ARG A 32 6.46 0.76 -13.69
C ARG A 32 6.71 2.11 -14.37
N PRO A 33 6.59 2.19 -15.70
CA PRO A 33 6.99 3.40 -16.45
C PRO A 33 6.07 4.61 -16.19
N PHE A 34 4.82 4.42 -15.76
CA PHE A 34 3.89 5.54 -15.57
C PHE A 34 4.32 6.46 -14.42
N MET A 35 4.80 5.91 -13.29
CA MET A 35 5.24 6.74 -12.18
C MET A 35 6.40 7.68 -12.55
N GLU A 36 7.30 7.28 -13.46
CA GLU A 36 8.39 8.15 -13.91
C GLU A 36 7.87 9.36 -14.68
N ALA A 37 6.97 9.10 -15.64
CA ALA A 37 6.33 10.14 -16.43
C ALA A 37 5.52 11.10 -15.54
N LYS A 38 4.77 10.54 -14.59
CA LYS A 38 3.97 11.32 -13.65
C LYS A 38 4.84 12.14 -12.70
N TYR A 39 5.91 11.56 -12.16
CA TYR A 39 6.85 12.27 -11.31
C TYR A 39 7.41 13.50 -12.02
N ARG A 40 7.94 13.33 -13.23
CA ARG A 40 8.47 14.44 -14.04
C ARG A 40 7.43 15.54 -14.28
N ARG A 41 6.17 15.18 -14.55
CA ARG A 41 5.09 16.14 -14.76
C ARG A 41 4.75 16.95 -13.50
N PHE A 42 4.77 16.33 -12.32
CA PHE A 42 4.37 16.97 -11.06
C PHE A 42 5.52 17.72 -10.38
N THR A 43 6.76 17.27 -10.53
CA THR A 43 7.92 17.83 -9.83
C THR A 43 8.84 18.64 -10.75
N GLY A 44 8.78 18.40 -12.07
CA GLY A 44 9.75 18.91 -13.03
C GLY A 44 11.11 18.19 -12.98
N GLU A 45 11.25 17.16 -12.14
CA GLU A 45 12.51 16.47 -11.88
C GLU A 45 12.53 15.07 -12.52
N ASP A 46 13.74 14.53 -12.68
CA ASP A 46 13.95 13.21 -13.28
C ASP A 46 14.05 12.14 -12.19
N LEU A 47 13.00 11.34 -12.02
CA LEU A 47 12.95 10.29 -11.00
C LEU A 47 14.06 9.26 -11.18
N ARG A 48 14.33 8.83 -12.42
CA ARG A 48 15.36 7.84 -12.73
C ARG A 48 16.73 8.36 -12.35
N ALA A 49 17.10 9.52 -12.88
CA ALA A 49 18.39 10.12 -12.59
C ALA A 49 18.59 10.35 -11.08
N GLN A 50 17.52 10.75 -10.38
CA GLN A 50 17.58 10.92 -8.93
C GLN A 50 17.72 9.60 -8.17
N LEU A 51 16.95 8.57 -8.54
CA LEU A 51 17.00 7.28 -7.89
C LEU A 51 18.36 6.60 -8.10
N LEU A 52 18.87 6.58 -9.33
CA LEU A 52 20.15 5.93 -9.64
C LEU A 52 21.31 6.63 -8.92
N ARG A 53 21.35 7.97 -8.93
CA ARG A 53 22.36 8.70 -8.16
C ARG A 53 22.19 8.49 -6.65
N ALA A 54 20.96 8.42 -6.12
CA ALA A 54 20.77 8.09 -4.72
C ALA A 54 21.28 6.67 -4.40
N ALA A 55 21.04 5.69 -5.28
CA ALA A 55 21.52 4.31 -5.15
C ALA A 55 23.06 4.22 -5.21
N GLU A 56 23.71 4.98 -6.09
CA GLU A 56 25.18 5.03 -6.15
C GLU A 56 25.81 5.52 -4.84
N TRP A 57 25.15 6.48 -4.18
CA TRP A 57 25.70 7.15 -3.00
C TRP A 57 25.18 6.63 -1.66
N HIS A 58 24.12 5.80 -1.63
CA HIS A 58 23.39 5.52 -0.39
C HIS A 58 24.25 4.92 0.74
N ASP A 59 25.23 4.10 0.37
CA ASP A 59 26.08 3.34 1.28
C ASP A 59 27.54 3.80 1.30
N GLU A 60 27.87 4.90 0.62
CA GLU A 60 29.23 5.46 0.58
C GLU A 60 29.81 5.76 1.97
N GLY A 61 28.95 6.10 2.93
CA GLY A 61 29.30 6.29 4.34
C GLY A 61 29.89 5.03 5.01
N LYS A 62 29.66 3.83 4.45
CA LYS A 62 30.31 2.59 4.91
C LYS A 62 31.82 2.61 4.66
N LYS A 63 32.35 3.48 3.78
CA LYS A 63 33.80 3.71 3.62
C LYS A 63 34.45 4.32 4.86
N HIS A 64 33.66 4.94 5.75
CA HIS A 64 34.18 5.57 6.95
C HIS A 64 34.96 4.58 7.83
N LYS A 65 36.08 5.04 8.38
CA LYS A 65 37.01 4.18 9.14
C LYS A 65 36.34 3.55 10.36
N ILE A 66 35.47 4.30 11.04
CA ILE A 66 34.70 3.80 12.19
C ILE A 66 33.84 2.60 11.77
N TRP A 67 33.14 2.71 10.65
CA TRP A 67 32.29 1.64 10.12
C TRP A 67 33.10 0.42 9.68
N GLN A 68 34.14 0.61 8.85
CA GLN A 68 34.96 -0.50 8.35
C GLN A 68 35.64 -1.26 9.48
N THR A 69 36.13 -0.55 10.50
CA THR A 69 36.76 -1.17 11.67
C THR A 69 35.75 -2.04 12.43
N ALA A 70 34.54 -1.53 12.66
CA ALA A 70 33.47 -2.26 13.33
C ALA A 70 33.00 -3.48 12.51
N CYS A 71 32.72 -3.30 11.22
CA CYS A 71 32.27 -4.36 10.32
C CYS A 71 33.28 -5.52 10.23
N ARG A 72 34.57 -5.21 10.11
CA ARG A 72 35.63 -6.24 10.03
C ARG A 72 35.75 -7.02 11.34
N LYS A 73 35.60 -6.37 12.49
CA LYS A 73 35.57 -7.05 13.80
C LYS A 73 34.36 -7.97 13.92
N ASP A 74 33.17 -7.47 13.58
CA ASP A 74 31.93 -8.24 13.57
C ASP A 74 32.04 -9.47 12.66
N ARG A 75 32.58 -9.30 11.43
CA ARG A 75 32.84 -10.40 10.49
C ARG A 75 33.81 -11.44 11.06
N ALA A 76 34.94 -11.01 11.63
CA ALA A 76 35.94 -11.92 12.18
C ALA A 76 35.42 -12.72 13.38
N GLN A 77 34.47 -12.16 14.13
CA GLN A 77 33.91 -12.77 15.34
C GLN A 77 32.57 -13.47 15.09
N GLY A 78 31.95 -13.32 13.92
CA GLY A 78 30.59 -13.79 13.65
C GLY A 78 29.55 -13.09 14.54
N THR A 79 29.74 -11.81 14.87
CA THR A 79 28.82 -11.02 15.72
C THR A 79 28.29 -9.78 14.97
N SER A 80 27.45 -8.97 15.63
CA SER A 80 26.87 -7.75 15.06
C SER A 80 26.83 -6.57 16.05
N HIS A 81 27.62 -6.62 17.12
CA HIS A 81 27.54 -5.64 18.21
C HIS A 81 28.48 -4.45 17.97
N HIS A 82 29.63 -4.67 17.34
CA HIS A 82 30.58 -3.59 17.06
C HIS A 82 29.97 -2.54 16.15
N LEU A 83 29.19 -2.94 15.14
CA LEU A 83 28.48 -2.00 14.26
C LEU A 83 27.38 -1.21 14.99
N ARG A 84 26.69 -1.82 15.96
CA ARG A 84 25.65 -1.14 16.75
C ARG A 84 26.24 -0.05 17.64
N ASP A 85 27.41 -0.34 18.20
CA ASP A 85 28.13 0.51 19.16
C ASP A 85 29.19 1.39 18.49
N ALA A 86 29.30 1.34 17.15
CA ALA A 86 30.35 2.03 16.40
C ALA A 86 30.30 3.57 16.55
N GLY A 87 29.14 4.14 16.94
CA GLY A 87 28.97 5.59 17.00
C GLY A 87 29.00 6.26 15.62
N LEU A 88 28.55 5.54 14.58
CA LEU A 88 28.44 6.07 13.23
C LEU A 88 27.16 5.57 12.55
N ARG A 89 26.46 6.48 11.88
CA ARG A 89 25.33 6.17 11.01
C ARG A 89 25.77 6.44 9.59
N HIS A 90 25.94 5.37 8.84
CA HIS A 90 26.48 5.48 7.48
C HIS A 90 25.54 6.28 6.58
N GLU A 91 24.24 6.37 6.90
CA GLU A 91 23.27 7.15 6.12
C GLU A 91 23.64 8.64 6.02
N PHE A 92 24.03 9.27 7.13
CA PHE A 92 24.49 10.67 7.13
C PHE A 92 25.94 10.80 6.67
N ALA A 93 26.79 9.81 6.98
CA ALA A 93 28.14 9.77 6.44
C ALA A 93 28.15 9.70 4.90
N SER A 94 27.18 9.01 4.28
CA SER A 94 27.00 8.96 2.83
C SER A 94 26.66 10.34 2.25
N VAL A 95 25.71 11.06 2.86
CA VAL A 95 25.37 12.44 2.44
C VAL A 95 26.57 13.37 2.61
N TRP A 96 27.30 13.24 3.72
CA TRP A 96 28.53 14.01 3.96
C TRP A 96 29.59 13.72 2.89
N TRP A 97 29.83 12.44 2.57
CA TRP A 97 30.81 12.04 1.56
C TRP A 97 30.46 12.59 0.17
N ALA A 98 29.18 12.56 -0.19
CA ALA A 98 28.68 13.12 -1.43
C ALA A 98 28.96 14.62 -1.54
N ASP A 99 28.78 15.36 -0.45
CA ASP A 99 29.07 16.81 -0.40
C ASP A 99 30.58 17.10 -0.48
N GLN A 100 31.41 16.31 0.21
CA GLN A 100 32.89 16.42 0.08
C GLN A 100 33.40 16.14 -1.33
N LYS A 101 32.60 15.41 -2.13
CA LYS A 101 32.91 15.07 -3.52
C LYS A 101 32.16 15.94 -4.53
N GLU A 102 31.44 16.96 -4.06
CA GLU A 102 30.64 17.86 -4.89
C GLU A 102 29.67 17.09 -5.83
N ALA A 103 29.10 15.99 -5.34
CA ALA A 103 28.22 15.11 -6.13
C ALA A 103 26.91 15.79 -6.58
N GLY A 104 26.58 16.95 -6.01
CA GLY A 104 25.43 17.76 -6.42
C GLY A 104 24.08 17.15 -6.04
N LEU A 105 24.00 16.42 -4.92
CA LEU A 105 22.76 15.77 -4.49
C LEU A 105 21.66 16.80 -4.17
N THR A 106 20.53 16.64 -4.84
CA THR A 106 19.26 17.31 -4.57
C THR A 106 18.67 16.86 -3.23
N PHE A 107 17.74 17.65 -2.69
CA PHE A 107 17.09 17.33 -1.41
C PHE A 107 16.38 15.96 -1.37
N PRO A 108 15.62 15.52 -2.41
CA PRO A 108 15.03 14.18 -2.43
C PRO A 108 16.05 13.05 -2.33
N GLU A 109 17.20 13.18 -3.01
CA GLU A 109 18.29 12.20 -2.97
C GLU A 109 18.93 12.15 -1.58
N ARG A 110 19.25 13.32 -1.01
CA ARG A 110 19.75 13.43 0.37
C ARG A 110 18.78 12.79 1.36
N ALA A 111 17.49 13.08 1.25
CA ALA A 111 16.45 12.53 2.11
C ALA A 111 16.30 11.01 1.95
N ALA A 112 16.37 10.50 0.73
CA ALA A 112 16.33 9.08 0.44
C ALA A 112 17.54 8.35 1.07
N ILE A 113 18.75 8.84 0.85
CA ILE A 113 19.98 8.30 1.41
C ILE A 113 19.94 8.36 2.93
N ALA A 114 19.60 9.50 3.52
CA ALA A 114 19.50 9.66 4.97
C ALA A 114 18.49 8.70 5.62
N ALA A 115 17.42 8.35 4.90
CA ALA A 115 16.32 7.57 5.41
C ALA A 115 16.33 6.11 4.97
N HIS A 116 17.31 5.59 4.21
CA HIS A 116 17.17 4.29 3.56
C HIS A 116 16.99 3.10 4.52
N HIS A 117 17.37 3.24 5.80
CA HIS A 117 17.07 2.26 6.87
C HIS A 117 15.90 2.65 7.78
N GLY A 118 15.07 3.61 7.39
CA GLY A 118 13.82 3.98 8.06
C GLY A 118 13.98 4.70 9.40
N LYS A 119 15.10 5.41 9.57
CA LYS A 119 15.49 5.99 10.86
C LYS A 119 15.63 7.51 10.83
N LEU A 120 15.34 8.17 9.71
CA LEU A 120 15.33 9.63 9.62
C LEU A 120 14.13 10.19 10.38
N GLY A 121 14.35 10.61 11.62
CA GLY A 121 13.33 11.24 12.47
C GLY A 121 13.81 11.50 13.89
N PHE A 122 13.01 12.26 14.65
CA PHE A 122 13.33 12.74 16.00
C PHE A 122 13.66 11.64 17.00
N ARG A 123 13.09 10.44 16.84
CA ARG A 123 13.42 9.27 17.67
C ARG A 123 14.91 8.93 17.66
N HIS A 124 15.60 9.27 16.58
CA HIS A 124 17.02 8.99 16.37
C HIS A 124 17.89 10.24 16.46
N GLU A 125 17.35 11.38 16.93
CA GLU A 125 18.06 12.67 16.97
C GLU A 125 19.41 12.62 17.70
N HIS A 126 19.46 11.97 18.87
CA HIS A 126 20.71 11.81 19.62
C HIS A 126 21.84 11.21 18.76
N ARG A 127 21.52 10.20 17.92
CA ARG A 127 22.50 9.59 17.01
C ARG A 127 23.04 10.60 16.01
N TRP A 128 22.19 11.48 15.49
CA TRP A 128 22.60 12.50 14.53
C TRP A 128 23.46 13.60 15.14
N GLN A 129 23.35 13.80 16.46
CA GLN A 129 24.10 14.82 17.21
C GLN A 129 25.41 14.31 17.79
N GLU A 130 25.47 13.02 18.13
CA GLU A 130 26.60 12.42 18.85
C GLU A 130 27.53 11.62 17.95
N ASP A 131 27.00 11.00 16.88
CA ASP A 131 27.82 10.13 16.03
C ASP A 131 28.91 10.93 15.30
N ASP A 132 30.10 10.32 15.22
CA ASP A 132 31.32 10.91 14.68
C ASP A 132 31.64 12.30 15.24
N ASP A 133 31.60 12.42 16.58
CA ASP A 133 31.88 13.66 17.32
C ASP A 133 31.00 14.85 16.87
N GLY A 134 29.77 14.57 16.43
CA GLY A 134 28.81 15.58 15.98
C GLY A 134 29.05 16.10 14.57
N THR A 135 29.87 15.42 13.76
CA THR A 135 30.15 15.78 12.36
C THR A 135 28.88 15.96 11.53
N PHE A 136 27.81 15.23 11.85
CA PHE A 136 26.57 15.27 11.06
C PHE A 136 25.49 16.24 11.56
N VAL A 137 25.74 16.98 12.64
CA VAL A 137 24.80 17.98 13.20
C VAL A 137 24.29 18.98 12.16
N PRO A 138 25.12 19.55 11.26
CA PRO A 138 24.64 20.49 10.25
C PRO A 138 23.63 19.88 9.28
N TYR A 139 23.78 18.60 8.93
CA TYR A 139 22.87 17.88 8.04
C TYR A 139 21.51 17.63 8.71
N TRP A 140 21.52 17.26 9.99
CA TRP A 140 20.28 17.15 10.76
C TRP A 140 19.52 18.49 10.80
N HIS A 141 20.24 19.59 11.07
CA HIS A 141 19.64 20.92 11.10
C HIS A 141 19.07 21.34 9.75
N ASP A 142 19.69 20.97 8.63
CA ASP A 142 19.17 21.22 7.28
C ASP A 142 17.82 20.51 7.04
N PHE A 143 17.72 19.23 7.43
CA PHE A 143 16.47 18.48 7.35
C PHE A 143 15.37 19.07 8.24
N VAL A 144 15.70 19.42 9.49
CA VAL A 144 14.74 20.02 10.42
C VAL A 144 14.28 21.38 9.90
N SER A 145 15.21 22.25 9.48
CA SER A 145 14.89 23.55 8.89
C SER A 145 13.96 23.41 7.69
N THR A 146 14.23 22.47 6.79
CA THR A 146 13.39 22.20 5.61
C THR A 146 12.01 21.67 5.99
N ALA A 147 11.91 20.80 7.00
CA ALA A 147 10.65 20.24 7.46
C ALA A 147 9.71 21.30 8.07
N TYR A 148 10.27 22.29 8.77
CA TYR A 148 9.53 23.37 9.44
C TYR A 148 9.58 24.70 8.70
N GLN A 149 10.04 24.71 7.44
CA GLN A 149 10.27 25.95 6.69
C GLN A 149 9.02 26.84 6.57
N TRP A 150 7.80 26.28 6.62
CA TRP A 150 6.53 27.02 6.50
C TRP A 150 5.88 27.40 7.83
N ASP A 151 6.52 27.06 8.95
CA ASP A 151 6.10 27.55 10.27
C ASP A 151 6.37 29.04 10.38
N ASP A 152 7.44 29.53 9.74
CA ASP A 152 7.68 30.94 9.51
C ASP A 152 6.61 31.51 8.54
N PRO A 153 5.78 32.47 8.99
CA PRO A 153 4.79 33.12 8.12
C PRO A 153 5.39 33.76 6.86
N ALA A 154 6.66 34.17 6.88
CA ALA A 154 7.33 34.77 5.73
C ALA A 154 7.60 33.77 4.59
N ASN A 155 7.74 32.48 4.92
CA ASN A 155 8.01 31.40 3.97
C ASN A 155 6.77 30.59 3.64
N ARG A 156 5.63 30.86 4.27
CA ARG A 156 4.40 30.09 4.09
C ARG A 156 3.83 30.30 2.68
N PRO A 157 3.62 29.24 1.89
CA PRO A 157 3.10 29.37 0.54
C PRO A 157 1.61 29.75 0.55
N GLU A 158 1.13 30.30 -0.56
CA GLU A 158 -0.29 30.69 -0.73
C GLU A 158 -1.25 29.52 -0.54
N ASN A 159 -0.87 28.32 -0.98
CA ASN A 159 -1.62 27.09 -0.75
C ASN A 159 -0.74 26.06 0.01
N PRO A 160 -0.70 26.11 1.35
CA PRO A 160 0.13 25.23 2.18
C PRO A 160 -0.14 23.76 1.97
N GLU A 161 -1.40 23.36 1.90
CA GLU A 161 -1.78 21.96 1.74
C GLU A 161 -1.30 21.39 0.40
N ARG A 162 -1.55 22.10 -0.71
CA ARG A 162 -1.10 21.68 -2.04
C ARG A 162 0.43 21.60 -2.09
N THR A 163 1.11 22.61 -1.57
CA THR A 163 2.58 22.68 -1.60
C THR A 163 3.20 21.56 -0.75
N ALA A 164 2.64 21.28 0.43
CA ALA A 164 3.05 20.17 1.29
C ALA A 164 2.89 18.81 0.63
N LEU A 165 1.76 18.56 -0.02
CA LEU A 165 1.51 17.31 -0.71
C LEU A 165 2.49 17.10 -1.87
N LEU A 166 2.74 18.14 -2.69
CA LEU A 166 3.71 18.07 -3.80
C LEU A 166 5.14 17.86 -3.30
N ALA A 167 5.55 18.57 -2.23
CA ALA A 167 6.86 18.37 -1.61
C ALA A 167 7.02 16.94 -1.06
N ARG A 168 5.97 16.41 -0.42
CA ARG A 168 5.94 15.03 0.05
C ARG A 168 6.06 14.04 -1.10
N TYR A 169 5.30 14.21 -2.19
CA TYR A 169 5.34 13.33 -3.35
C TYR A 169 6.74 13.30 -3.99
N ARG A 170 7.35 14.48 -4.14
CA ARG A 170 8.73 14.63 -4.63
C ARG A 170 9.75 13.86 -3.78
N VAL A 171 9.72 14.03 -2.46
CA VAL A 171 10.66 13.32 -1.57
C VAL A 171 10.35 11.83 -1.49
N ALA A 172 9.06 11.46 -1.46
CA ALA A 172 8.64 10.08 -1.30
C ALA A 172 9.01 9.21 -2.49
N GLY A 173 9.05 9.74 -3.72
CA GLY A 173 9.41 8.95 -4.90
C GLY A 173 10.80 8.31 -4.80
N VAL A 174 11.83 9.13 -4.62
CA VAL A 174 13.22 8.66 -4.51
C VAL A 174 13.40 7.80 -3.26
N ARG A 175 12.85 8.24 -2.12
CA ARG A 175 12.96 7.54 -0.83
C ARG A 175 12.33 6.16 -0.86
N ALA A 176 11.11 6.03 -1.38
CA ALA A 176 10.38 4.79 -1.40
C ALA A 176 11.07 3.73 -2.26
N LEU A 177 11.54 4.13 -3.45
CA LEU A 177 12.19 3.23 -4.40
C LEU A 177 13.58 2.83 -3.94
N LEU A 178 14.37 3.75 -3.39
CA LEU A 178 15.71 3.43 -2.85
C LEU A 178 15.61 2.43 -1.68
N GLN A 179 14.71 2.68 -0.73
CA GLN A 179 14.47 1.76 0.38
C GLN A 179 14.05 0.37 -0.10
N LEU A 180 13.19 0.33 -1.13
CA LEU A 180 12.75 -0.93 -1.69
C LEU A 180 13.89 -1.68 -2.39
N ALA A 181 14.69 -1.00 -3.21
CA ALA A 181 15.84 -1.57 -3.90
C ALA A 181 16.87 -2.14 -2.91
N ASP A 182 17.32 -1.34 -1.94
CA ASP A 182 18.26 -1.78 -0.89
C ASP A 182 17.72 -2.98 -0.10
N THR A 183 16.44 -2.92 0.32
CA THR A 183 15.85 -4.04 1.07
C THR A 183 15.80 -5.33 0.24
N ARG A 184 15.48 -5.23 -1.06
CA ARG A 184 15.42 -6.38 -1.97
C ARG A 184 16.82 -6.98 -2.18
N VAL A 185 17.81 -6.18 -2.58
CA VAL A 185 19.21 -6.65 -2.69
C VAL A 185 19.66 -7.26 -1.38
N SER A 186 19.34 -6.63 -0.26
CA SER A 186 19.77 -7.12 1.04
C SER A 186 19.19 -8.47 1.42
N ARG A 187 17.96 -8.76 0.98
CA ARG A 187 17.31 -10.05 1.12
C ARG A 187 17.97 -11.10 0.21
N GLU A 188 18.18 -10.79 -1.05
CA GLU A 188 18.81 -11.68 -2.04
C GLU A 188 20.23 -12.09 -1.64
N GLU A 189 21.05 -11.13 -1.23
CA GLU A 189 22.42 -11.40 -0.75
C GLU A 189 22.46 -12.26 0.52
N SER A 190 21.34 -12.35 1.24
CA SER A 190 21.17 -13.23 2.40
C SER A 190 20.56 -14.59 2.03
N GLY A 191 20.38 -14.87 0.73
CA GLY A 191 19.78 -16.10 0.20
C GLY A 191 18.25 -16.10 0.19
N GLY A 192 17.60 -14.96 0.43
CA GLY A 192 16.14 -14.84 0.43
C GLY A 192 15.56 -14.68 -0.98
N TRP A 193 14.35 -15.18 -1.20
CA TRP A 193 13.63 -15.02 -2.45
C TRP A 193 13.08 -13.61 -2.64
N LEU A 194 13.14 -13.09 -3.87
CA LEU A 194 12.58 -11.80 -4.24
C LEU A 194 11.23 -11.98 -4.96
N PRO A 195 10.13 -11.43 -4.42
CA PRO A 195 8.87 -11.41 -5.17
C PRO A 195 9.03 -10.60 -6.46
N PRO A 196 8.54 -11.09 -7.61
CA PRO A 196 8.58 -10.33 -8.85
C PRO A 196 7.73 -9.05 -8.73
N VAL A 197 8.10 -8.02 -9.48
CA VAL A 197 7.31 -6.79 -9.61
C VAL A 197 6.62 -6.82 -10.97
N GLU A 198 5.49 -7.52 -11.05
CA GLU A 198 4.79 -7.77 -12.32
C GLU A 198 3.86 -6.62 -12.72
N PRO A 199 3.80 -6.23 -14.01
CA PRO A 199 2.81 -5.27 -14.48
C PRO A 199 1.38 -5.76 -14.18
N PHE A 200 0.44 -4.84 -14.07
CA PHE A 200 -0.97 -5.22 -13.97
C PHE A 200 -1.41 -5.91 -15.27
N ALA A 201 -2.01 -7.09 -15.12
CA ALA A 201 -2.62 -7.83 -16.21
C ALA A 201 -3.90 -8.48 -15.68
N TYR A 202 -4.98 -8.40 -16.45
CA TYR A 202 -6.26 -9.00 -16.12
C TYR A 202 -6.82 -9.69 -17.35
N ASP A 203 -7.17 -10.97 -17.20
CA ASP A 203 -7.85 -11.74 -18.23
C ASP A 203 -9.33 -11.90 -17.84
N PHE A 204 -10.23 -11.41 -18.69
CA PHE A 204 -11.66 -11.40 -18.39
C PHE A 204 -12.22 -12.83 -18.54
N PRO A 205 -12.71 -13.48 -17.47
CA PRO A 205 -12.90 -14.93 -17.45
C PRO A 205 -14.25 -15.38 -18.06
N TYR A 206 -15.05 -14.47 -18.61
CA TYR A 206 -16.40 -14.77 -19.11
C TYR A 206 -16.53 -14.50 -20.61
N ASP A 207 -17.40 -15.26 -21.29
CA ASP A 207 -17.65 -15.12 -22.72
C ASP A 207 -18.20 -13.73 -23.11
N ALA A 208 -18.95 -13.09 -22.20
CA ALA A 208 -19.55 -11.79 -22.42
C ALA A 208 -19.65 -10.97 -21.12
N PRO A 209 -19.44 -9.65 -21.19
CA PRO A 209 -19.68 -8.75 -20.08
C PRO A 209 -21.18 -8.59 -19.77
N ARG A 210 -21.48 -8.40 -18.49
CA ARG A 210 -22.78 -8.05 -17.91
C ARG A 210 -22.99 -6.54 -17.96
N GLY A 211 -24.21 -6.09 -17.65
CA GLY A 211 -24.61 -4.66 -17.64
C GLY A 211 -23.58 -3.76 -16.95
N VAL A 212 -23.24 -4.07 -15.69
CA VAL A 212 -22.23 -3.33 -14.91
C VAL A 212 -20.84 -3.26 -15.56
N GLN A 213 -20.42 -4.30 -16.28
CA GLN A 213 -19.13 -4.35 -16.97
C GLN A 213 -19.18 -3.56 -18.29
N GLU A 214 -20.32 -3.54 -18.97
CA GLU A 214 -20.53 -2.68 -20.14
C GLU A 214 -20.59 -1.19 -19.78
N GLU A 215 -21.22 -0.84 -18.65
CA GLU A 215 -21.21 0.54 -18.13
C GLU A 215 -19.78 1.07 -17.93
N VAL A 216 -18.90 0.23 -17.36
CA VAL A 216 -17.48 0.56 -17.22
C VAL A 216 -16.80 0.70 -18.58
N LYS A 217 -17.01 -0.24 -19.52
CA LYS A 217 -16.39 -0.19 -20.85
C LYS A 217 -16.81 1.05 -21.65
N GLN A 218 -18.07 1.46 -21.53
CA GLN A 218 -18.61 2.66 -22.18
C GLN A 218 -17.97 3.94 -21.61
N HIS A 219 -17.71 3.97 -20.31
CA HIS A 219 -17.20 5.13 -19.59
C HIS A 219 -15.71 5.03 -19.24
N ARG A 220 -14.98 4.12 -19.88
CA ARG A 220 -13.56 3.81 -19.58
C ARG A 220 -12.60 5.00 -19.64
N HIS A 221 -12.92 6.02 -20.42
CA HIS A 221 -12.12 7.24 -20.55
C HIS A 221 -12.31 8.24 -19.39
N LYS A 222 -13.26 7.97 -18.48
CA LYS A 222 -13.52 8.83 -17.31
C LYS A 222 -12.51 8.50 -16.21
N PRO A 223 -11.68 9.47 -15.77
CA PRO A 223 -10.73 9.23 -14.69
C PRO A 223 -11.44 9.12 -13.34
N ALA A 224 -12.67 9.60 -13.20
CA ALA A 224 -13.45 9.40 -12.00
C ALA A 224 -14.92 9.12 -12.32
N MET A 225 -15.50 8.09 -11.69
CA MET A 225 -16.92 7.76 -11.82
C MET A 225 -17.48 7.08 -10.58
N ILE A 226 -18.79 7.22 -10.40
CA ILE A 226 -19.59 6.44 -9.45
C ILE A 226 -20.30 5.34 -10.25
N LEU A 227 -20.21 4.11 -9.81
CA LEU A 227 -20.87 2.95 -10.39
C LEU A 227 -21.88 2.41 -9.39
N ARG A 228 -23.17 2.60 -9.70
CA ARG A 228 -24.27 2.04 -8.92
C ARG A 228 -24.70 0.73 -9.56
N ALA A 229 -24.56 -0.38 -8.84
CA ALA A 229 -24.97 -1.69 -9.34
C ALA A 229 -25.34 -2.64 -8.20
N PRO A 230 -26.37 -3.50 -8.37
CA PRO A 230 -26.82 -4.40 -7.33
C PRO A 230 -25.73 -5.42 -6.94
N THR A 231 -25.83 -5.96 -5.73
CA THR A 231 -24.92 -7.02 -5.28
C THR A 231 -25.03 -8.26 -6.19
N GLY A 232 -23.89 -8.91 -6.44
CA GLY A 232 -23.81 -10.06 -7.35
C GLY A 232 -23.85 -9.74 -8.85
N SER A 233 -23.91 -8.46 -9.25
CA SER A 233 -23.91 -8.04 -10.67
C SER A 233 -22.58 -8.29 -11.41
N GLY A 234 -21.47 -8.45 -10.68
CA GLY A 234 -20.12 -8.56 -11.25
C GLY A 234 -19.26 -7.30 -11.08
N LYS A 235 -19.49 -6.51 -10.02
CA LYS A 235 -18.73 -5.29 -9.68
C LYS A 235 -17.21 -5.53 -9.59
N THR A 236 -16.77 -6.68 -9.11
CA THR A 236 -15.35 -7.04 -9.02
C THR A 236 -14.68 -7.01 -10.40
N ASP A 237 -15.21 -7.77 -11.35
CA ASP A 237 -14.67 -7.78 -12.72
C ASP A 237 -14.84 -6.42 -13.42
N ALA A 238 -15.93 -5.68 -13.11
CA ALA A 238 -16.10 -4.31 -13.60
C ALA A 238 -14.98 -3.38 -13.09
N ALA A 239 -14.58 -3.48 -11.82
CA ALA A 239 -13.46 -2.75 -11.26
C ALA A 239 -12.12 -3.12 -11.92
N MET A 240 -11.91 -4.41 -12.19
CA MET A 240 -10.71 -4.92 -12.87
C MET A 240 -10.62 -4.43 -14.32
N LEU A 241 -11.73 -4.50 -15.08
CA LEU A 241 -11.81 -3.95 -16.44
C LEU A 241 -11.60 -2.44 -16.46
N TRP A 242 -12.17 -1.72 -15.49
CA TRP A 242 -11.98 -0.27 -15.40
C TRP A 242 -10.50 0.07 -15.16
N ALA A 243 -9.86 -0.64 -14.23
CA ALA A 243 -8.46 -0.48 -13.91
C ALA A 243 -7.55 -0.80 -15.11
N GLN A 244 -7.84 -1.89 -15.82
CA GLN A 244 -7.15 -2.26 -17.06
C GLN A 244 -7.16 -1.10 -18.04
N HIS A 245 -8.33 -0.51 -18.30
CA HIS A 245 -8.43 0.64 -19.20
C HIS A 245 -7.71 1.90 -18.68
N GLN A 246 -7.70 2.16 -17.36
CA GLN A 246 -6.93 3.30 -16.82
C GLN A 246 -5.43 3.11 -17.01
N ILE A 247 -4.94 1.87 -16.85
CA ILE A 247 -3.53 1.53 -16.96
C ILE A 247 -3.10 1.54 -18.44
N GLU A 248 -3.90 0.97 -19.34
CA GLU A 248 -3.69 1.02 -20.80
C GLU A 248 -3.71 2.45 -21.36
N GLU A 249 -4.42 3.39 -20.73
CA GLU A 249 -4.43 4.81 -21.08
C GLU A 249 -3.34 5.63 -20.35
N ASP A 250 -2.30 4.99 -19.83
CA ASP A 250 -1.17 5.61 -19.12
C ASP A 250 -1.62 6.54 -17.98
N ARG A 251 -2.58 6.10 -17.14
CA ARG A 251 -3.05 6.86 -15.97
C ARG A 251 -2.73 6.23 -14.61
N ALA A 252 -2.21 5.01 -14.60
CA ALA A 252 -1.83 4.29 -13.39
C ALA A 252 -0.85 3.15 -13.72
N ASP A 253 -0.09 2.70 -12.72
CA ASP A 253 0.77 1.51 -12.83
C ASP A 253 0.10 0.22 -12.30
N ARG A 254 -0.94 0.38 -11.48
CA ARG A 254 -1.51 -0.68 -10.62
C ARG A 254 -2.91 -0.32 -10.12
N LEU A 255 -3.57 -1.30 -9.51
CA LEU A 255 -4.89 -1.16 -8.89
C LEU A 255 -4.83 -1.28 -7.36
N ALA A 256 -5.44 -0.34 -6.65
CA ALA A 256 -5.75 -0.45 -5.22
C ALA A 256 -7.26 -0.48 -5.00
N ILE A 257 -7.78 -1.54 -4.38
CA ILE A 257 -9.19 -1.70 -4.02
C ILE A 257 -9.34 -1.50 -2.51
N ALA A 258 -10.11 -0.49 -2.11
CA ALA A 258 -10.46 -0.19 -0.74
C ALA A 258 -11.87 -0.71 -0.41
N MET A 259 -11.93 -1.58 0.58
CA MET A 259 -13.15 -2.20 1.09
C MET A 259 -13.54 -1.64 2.46
N PRO A 260 -14.81 -1.76 2.88
CA PRO A 260 -15.25 -1.27 4.18
C PRO A 260 -14.80 -2.09 5.36
N THR A 261 -14.64 -3.40 5.19
CA THR A 261 -14.32 -4.30 6.30
C THR A 261 -13.25 -5.29 5.90
N ARG A 262 -12.59 -5.87 6.91
CA ARG A 262 -11.57 -6.92 6.71
C ARG A 262 -12.14 -8.16 6.05
N PHE A 263 -13.37 -8.53 6.42
CA PHE A 263 -14.03 -9.72 5.91
C PHE A 263 -14.27 -9.60 4.41
N THR A 264 -14.79 -8.45 3.96
CA THR A 264 -15.00 -8.19 2.53
C THR A 264 -13.69 -8.05 1.77
N SER A 265 -12.62 -7.49 2.36
CA SER A 265 -11.28 -7.50 1.77
C SER A 265 -10.76 -8.91 1.49
N ASN A 266 -10.87 -9.82 2.48
CA ASN A 266 -10.35 -11.18 2.36
C ASN A 266 -11.09 -11.96 1.25
N ALA A 267 -12.43 -11.93 1.27
CA ALA A 267 -13.24 -12.61 0.28
C ALA A 267 -12.95 -12.10 -1.14
N LEU A 268 -12.81 -10.78 -1.30
CA LEU A 268 -12.52 -10.19 -2.59
C LEU A 268 -11.13 -10.57 -3.10
N ALA A 269 -10.10 -10.58 -2.25
CA ALA A 269 -8.75 -10.93 -2.71
C ALA A 269 -8.65 -12.38 -3.19
N VAL A 270 -9.33 -13.32 -2.51
CA VAL A 270 -9.40 -14.71 -2.97
C VAL A 270 -10.05 -14.79 -4.35
N ASP A 271 -11.09 -14.01 -4.61
CA ASP A 271 -11.75 -13.98 -5.91
C ASP A 271 -10.86 -13.37 -7.00
N VAL A 272 -10.21 -12.23 -6.72
CA VAL A 272 -9.33 -11.53 -7.66
C VAL A 272 -8.07 -12.37 -7.98
N SER A 273 -7.55 -13.13 -7.01
CA SER A 273 -6.37 -14.01 -7.21
C SER A 273 -6.55 -15.09 -8.27
N LYS A 274 -7.80 -15.46 -8.59
CA LYS A 274 -8.08 -16.48 -9.62
C LYS A 274 -7.87 -15.98 -11.04
N ASN A 275 -8.02 -14.67 -11.27
CA ASN A 275 -8.11 -14.06 -12.60
C ASN A 275 -6.99 -13.03 -12.87
N VAL A 276 -6.10 -12.82 -11.90
CA VAL A 276 -5.00 -11.87 -11.97
C VAL A 276 -3.73 -12.55 -11.46
N GLY A 277 -2.64 -12.45 -12.23
CA GLY A 277 -1.32 -12.86 -11.75
C GLY A 277 -0.91 -12.04 -10.51
N ASP A 278 -0.40 -12.72 -9.48
CA ASP A 278 0.08 -12.17 -8.22
C ASP A 278 -0.79 -11.02 -7.62
N THR A 279 -1.88 -11.39 -6.95
CA THR A 279 -2.70 -10.42 -6.19
C THR A 279 -2.21 -10.25 -4.76
N GLY A 280 -2.02 -9.00 -4.34
CA GLY A 280 -1.67 -8.67 -2.95
C GLY A 280 -2.91 -8.45 -2.10
N LEU A 281 -3.05 -9.21 -1.02
CA LEU A 281 -4.03 -8.90 0.03
C LEU A 281 -3.33 -8.19 1.19
N TYR A 282 -3.84 -7.02 1.58
CA TYR A 282 -3.35 -6.29 2.74
C TYR A 282 -4.46 -5.95 3.74
N HIS A 283 -4.38 -6.57 4.91
CA HIS A 283 -4.96 -6.11 6.17
C HIS A 283 -4.23 -6.79 7.34
N SER A 284 -4.32 -6.25 8.55
CA SER A 284 -3.81 -6.90 9.78
C SER A 284 -4.31 -8.34 10.03
N SER A 285 -5.41 -8.78 9.41
CA SER A 285 -5.90 -10.17 9.46
C SER A 285 -5.63 -10.98 8.19
N ALA A 286 -5.32 -10.33 7.07
CA ALA A 286 -5.03 -10.98 5.78
C ALA A 286 -3.86 -11.97 5.86
N TRP A 287 -2.88 -11.64 6.71
CA TRP A 287 -1.79 -12.54 7.09
C TRP A 287 -2.28 -13.92 7.51
N TYR A 288 -3.40 -13.99 8.25
CA TYR A 288 -3.88 -15.22 8.88
C TYR A 288 -4.72 -16.10 7.95
N THR A 289 -5.31 -15.56 6.89
CA THR A 289 -6.38 -16.24 6.11
C THR A 289 -5.94 -16.82 4.77
N GLY A 290 -4.65 -16.74 4.40
CA GLY A 290 -4.14 -17.35 3.16
C GLY A 290 -2.64 -17.58 3.22
N LEU A 291 -1.86 -16.51 3.33
CA LEU A 291 -0.39 -16.57 3.34
C LEU A 291 0.19 -17.40 4.51
N ARG A 292 -0.41 -17.34 5.70
CA ARG A 292 0.00 -18.17 6.83
C ARG A 292 -0.47 -19.61 6.68
N GLU A 293 -1.65 -19.86 6.13
CA GLU A 293 -2.14 -21.23 5.92
C GLU A 293 -1.29 -21.96 4.88
N GLU A 294 -0.97 -21.30 3.76
CA GLU A 294 -0.02 -21.80 2.76
C GLU A 294 1.36 -22.06 3.38
N ALA A 295 1.82 -21.17 4.27
CA ALA A 295 3.10 -21.35 4.95
C ALA A 295 3.10 -22.44 6.03
N GLU A 296 1.97 -22.67 6.70
CA GLU A 296 1.80 -23.76 7.66
C GLU A 296 1.59 -25.11 6.96
N GLN A 297 1.05 -25.12 5.74
CA GLN A 297 0.90 -26.30 4.88
C GLN A 297 2.22 -26.66 4.15
N GLY A 298 3.20 -25.75 4.14
CA GLY A 298 4.52 -25.96 3.54
C GLY A 298 4.63 -25.56 2.06
N ASP A 299 3.59 -24.93 1.51
CA ASP A 299 3.53 -24.50 0.12
C ASP A 299 4.26 -23.17 -0.12
N LEU A 300 4.51 -22.39 0.95
CA LEU A 300 5.26 -21.15 0.90
C LEU A 300 6.15 -20.98 2.14
N GLU A 301 7.43 -20.65 1.99
CA GLU A 301 8.24 -20.35 3.18
C GLU A 301 7.71 -19.12 3.92
N MET A 302 7.63 -19.20 5.26
CA MET A 302 7.14 -18.14 6.14
C MET A 302 7.77 -16.77 5.87
N ASP A 303 9.06 -16.75 5.52
CA ASP A 303 9.77 -15.51 5.20
C ASP A 303 9.32 -14.90 3.86
N ASN A 304 9.03 -15.74 2.86
CA ASN A 304 8.50 -15.30 1.56
C ASN A 304 7.07 -14.75 1.70
N ALA A 305 6.24 -15.40 2.53
CA ALA A 305 4.92 -14.91 2.89
C ALA A 305 4.98 -13.50 3.51
N ARG A 306 5.94 -13.26 4.41
CA ARG A 306 6.14 -11.93 5.03
C ARG A 306 6.52 -10.88 4.02
N GLU A 307 7.37 -11.23 3.06
CA GLU A 307 7.80 -10.29 2.03
C GLU A 307 6.67 -9.97 1.05
N LEU A 308 5.87 -10.95 0.64
CA LEU A 308 4.64 -10.70 -0.14
C LEU A 308 3.66 -9.79 0.60
N HIS A 309 3.44 -10.04 1.89
CA HIS A 309 2.61 -9.16 2.71
C HIS A 309 3.19 -7.74 2.80
N ARG A 310 4.52 -7.60 2.89
CA ARG A 310 5.19 -6.30 2.84
C ARG A 310 4.95 -5.61 1.51
N MET A 311 5.05 -6.31 0.38
CA MET A 311 4.76 -5.76 -0.95
C MET A 311 3.32 -5.28 -1.07
N ALA A 312 2.34 -6.09 -0.64
CA ALA A 312 0.94 -5.69 -0.62
C ALA A 312 0.70 -4.48 0.29
N ARG A 313 1.32 -4.45 1.47
CA ARG A 313 1.27 -3.31 2.41
C ARG A 313 1.73 -2.02 1.76
N LEU A 314 2.82 -2.07 0.99
CA LEU A 314 3.39 -0.91 0.31
C LEU A 314 2.62 -0.52 -0.96
N LEU A 315 1.55 -1.24 -1.34
CA LEU A 315 0.85 -1.09 -2.62
C LEU A 315 1.77 -1.36 -3.82
N MET A 316 2.70 -2.32 -3.70
CA MET A 316 3.66 -2.67 -4.75
C MET A 316 3.21 -3.83 -5.64
N THR A 317 2.16 -4.55 -5.26
CA THR A 317 1.56 -5.60 -6.09
C THR A 317 0.80 -5.01 -7.28
N PRO A 318 0.58 -5.78 -8.37
CA PRO A 318 -0.23 -5.33 -9.50
C PRO A 318 -1.66 -4.96 -9.08
N VAL A 319 -2.25 -5.76 -8.19
CA VAL A 319 -3.52 -5.46 -7.50
C VAL A 319 -3.29 -5.54 -6.01
N THR A 320 -3.74 -4.54 -5.26
CA THR A 320 -3.82 -4.59 -3.80
C THR A 320 -5.27 -4.45 -3.34
N VAL A 321 -5.76 -5.42 -2.56
CA VAL A 321 -7.02 -5.30 -1.84
C VAL A 321 -6.74 -4.97 -0.39
N SER A 322 -7.31 -3.87 0.12
CA SER A 322 -7.18 -3.46 1.52
C SER A 322 -8.48 -2.89 2.09
N THR A 323 -8.48 -2.52 3.36
CA THR A 323 -9.52 -1.63 3.88
C THR A 323 -9.25 -0.19 3.49
N ILE A 324 -10.30 0.64 3.53
CA ILE A 324 -10.17 2.08 3.35
C ILE A 324 -9.22 2.70 4.39
N ASP A 325 -9.18 2.19 5.62
CA ASP A 325 -8.33 2.70 6.69
C ASP A 325 -6.85 2.70 6.32
N HIS A 326 -6.40 1.71 5.54
CA HIS A 326 -5.02 1.65 5.05
C HIS A 326 -4.66 2.86 4.18
N LEU A 327 -5.56 3.24 3.28
CA LEU A 327 -5.36 4.40 2.40
C LEU A 327 -5.46 5.70 3.20
N LEU A 328 -6.40 5.78 4.15
CA LEU A 328 -6.59 6.96 4.99
C LEU A 328 -5.40 7.21 5.91
N ILE A 329 -4.91 6.17 6.60
CA ILE A 329 -3.79 6.32 7.54
C ILE A 329 -2.49 6.68 6.83
N ALA A 330 -2.30 6.23 5.58
CA ALA A 330 -1.15 6.58 4.78
C ALA A 330 -1.04 8.09 4.53
N LEU A 331 -2.17 8.82 4.48
CA LEU A 331 -2.15 10.29 4.35
C LEU A 331 -1.51 10.99 5.55
N THR A 332 -1.52 10.38 6.73
CA THR A 332 -1.02 11.02 7.97
C THR A 332 0.50 11.19 8.02
N GLY A 333 1.26 10.36 7.29
CA GLY A 333 2.74 10.42 7.32
C GLY A 333 3.36 10.05 8.68
N THR A 334 2.60 9.45 9.59
CA THR A 334 3.04 9.13 10.98
C THR A 334 4.01 7.96 11.09
N ARG A 335 4.14 7.14 10.05
CA ARG A 335 5.03 5.98 10.00
C ARG A 335 5.93 6.06 8.77
N GLU A 336 7.11 5.45 8.89
CA GLU A 336 8.12 5.42 7.82
C GLU A 336 7.55 4.90 6.48
N ASP A 337 6.83 3.79 6.53
CA ASP A 337 6.26 3.15 5.34
C ASP A 337 5.13 3.95 4.69
N HIS A 338 4.58 4.96 5.38
CA HIS A 338 3.59 5.85 4.78
C HIS A 338 4.15 6.72 3.66
N HIS A 339 5.48 6.88 3.53
CA HIS A 339 6.06 7.55 2.37
C HIS A 339 5.89 6.70 1.11
N SER A 340 6.25 5.41 1.19
CA SER A 340 6.08 4.46 0.08
C SER A 340 4.62 4.23 -0.26
N ILE A 341 3.76 4.01 0.74
CA ILE A 341 2.32 3.80 0.51
C ILE A 341 1.71 5.04 -0.16
N PHE A 342 2.06 6.24 0.29
CA PHE A 342 1.58 7.48 -0.32
C PHE A 342 2.04 7.61 -1.78
N PHE A 343 3.33 7.41 -2.06
CA PHE A 343 3.86 7.51 -3.41
C PHE A 343 3.20 6.50 -4.36
N ASN A 344 3.10 5.24 -3.93
CA ASN A 344 2.48 4.18 -4.73
C ASN A 344 0.98 4.40 -4.93
N LEU A 345 0.27 4.89 -3.91
CA LEU A 345 -1.14 5.28 -4.03
C LEU A 345 -1.34 6.41 -5.04
N MET A 346 -0.45 7.40 -5.07
CA MET A 346 -0.52 8.49 -6.04
C MET A 346 -0.22 8.05 -7.48
N ASN A 347 0.34 6.85 -7.68
CA ASN A 347 0.61 6.27 -9.00
C ASN A 347 -0.30 5.07 -9.34
N ALA A 348 -1.31 4.79 -8.50
CA ALA A 348 -2.31 3.75 -8.72
C ALA A 348 -3.59 4.30 -9.36
N CYS A 349 -4.48 3.40 -9.78
CA CYS A 349 -5.91 3.67 -9.87
C CYS A 349 -6.60 3.09 -8.62
N VAL A 350 -7.62 3.78 -8.12
CA VAL A 350 -8.25 3.45 -6.84
C VAL A 350 -9.72 3.09 -7.04
N VAL A 351 -10.11 1.93 -6.55
CA VAL A 351 -11.50 1.49 -6.46
C VAL A 351 -11.90 1.56 -5.00
N ILE A 352 -13.04 2.18 -4.69
CA ILE A 352 -13.60 2.25 -3.35
C ILE A 352 -14.96 1.59 -3.40
N ASP A 353 -15.07 0.38 -2.85
CA ASP A 353 -16.30 -0.41 -2.89
C ASP A 353 -17.16 -0.18 -1.64
N GLU A 354 -18.45 -0.44 -1.79
CA GLU A 354 -19.50 -0.32 -0.77
C GLU A 354 -19.42 0.98 0.04
N VAL A 355 -19.26 2.12 -0.64
CA VAL A 355 -19.11 3.42 0.03
C VAL A 355 -20.31 3.83 0.90
N ASP A 356 -21.48 3.25 0.65
CA ASP A 356 -22.69 3.43 1.46
C ASP A 356 -22.60 2.78 2.85
N PHE A 357 -21.63 1.90 3.08
CA PHE A 357 -21.40 1.28 4.38
C PHE A 357 -20.64 2.19 5.37
N TYR A 358 -19.94 3.21 4.89
CA TYR A 358 -19.07 4.03 5.74
C TYR A 358 -19.86 4.95 6.69
N ASP A 359 -19.43 4.98 7.95
CA ASP A 359 -19.92 5.94 8.92
C ASP A 359 -19.50 7.39 8.60
N ALA A 360 -20.07 8.37 9.29
CA ALA A 360 -19.79 9.78 9.05
C ALA A 360 -18.30 10.16 9.24
N PHE A 361 -17.57 9.47 10.11
CA PHE A 361 -16.16 9.75 10.35
C PHE A 361 -15.30 9.24 9.20
N VAL A 362 -15.52 8.01 8.74
CA VAL A 362 -14.83 7.43 7.58
C VAL A 362 -15.19 8.21 6.32
N GLN A 363 -16.45 8.61 6.13
CA GLN A 363 -16.88 9.48 5.04
C GLN A 363 -16.10 10.82 5.03
N ALA A 364 -15.97 11.48 6.17
CA ALA A 364 -15.22 12.75 6.24
C ALA A 364 -13.74 12.58 5.85
N ASN A 365 -13.11 11.48 6.27
CA ASN A 365 -11.74 11.15 5.87
C ASN A 365 -11.64 10.75 4.39
N LEU A 366 -12.64 10.03 3.87
CA LEU A 366 -12.75 9.71 2.44
C LEU A 366 -12.81 10.99 1.59
N LEU A 367 -13.54 12.03 2.01
CA LEU A 367 -13.55 13.31 1.30
C LEU A 367 -12.16 13.96 1.23
N LYS A 368 -11.36 13.83 2.29
CA LYS A 368 -9.96 14.29 2.28
C LYS A 368 -9.10 13.46 1.35
N LEU A 369 -9.26 12.13 1.37
CA LEU A 369 -8.58 11.24 0.44
C LEU A 369 -8.92 11.59 -1.01
N LEU A 370 -10.19 11.70 -1.38
CA LEU A 370 -10.62 12.05 -2.73
C LEU A 370 -10.06 13.40 -3.21
N ARG A 371 -9.92 14.37 -2.30
CA ARG A 371 -9.28 15.66 -2.61
C ARG A 371 -7.79 15.50 -2.93
N VAL A 372 -7.06 14.67 -2.18
CA VAL A 372 -5.64 14.37 -2.44
C VAL A 372 -5.50 13.57 -3.73
N LEU A 373 -6.31 12.52 -3.95
CA LEU A 373 -6.30 11.73 -5.18
C LEU A 373 -6.54 12.60 -6.41
N ARG A 374 -7.49 13.53 -6.33
CA ARG A 374 -7.75 14.50 -7.41
C ARG A 374 -6.59 15.44 -7.66
N LEU A 375 -5.89 15.90 -6.62
CA LEU A 375 -4.69 16.75 -6.77
C LEU A 375 -3.63 16.05 -7.62
N PHE A 376 -3.44 14.75 -7.40
CA PHE A 376 -2.47 13.93 -8.12
C PHE A 376 -3.05 13.28 -9.38
N GLU A 377 -4.26 13.62 -9.81
CA GLU A 377 -4.89 12.99 -10.99
C GLU A 377 -4.90 11.45 -10.89
N VAL A 378 -5.14 10.91 -9.70
CA VAL A 378 -5.34 9.48 -9.49
C VAL A 378 -6.73 9.11 -10.00
N PRO A 379 -6.87 8.11 -10.90
CA PRO A 379 -8.18 7.65 -11.29
C PRO A 379 -8.94 7.06 -10.10
N VAL A 380 -10.24 7.34 -9.97
CA VAL A 380 -11.09 6.83 -8.89
C VAL A 380 -12.41 6.23 -9.41
N LEU A 381 -12.67 4.97 -9.07
CA LEU A 381 -13.97 4.34 -9.23
C LEU A 381 -14.61 4.15 -7.86
N ILE A 382 -15.76 4.79 -7.64
CA ILE A 382 -16.59 4.55 -6.45
C ILE A 382 -17.66 3.54 -6.83
N MET A 383 -17.78 2.46 -6.07
CA MET A 383 -18.82 1.44 -6.26
C MET A 383 -19.72 1.34 -5.04
N SER A 384 -21.01 1.12 -5.28
CA SER A 384 -21.99 0.85 -4.23
C SER A 384 -23.30 0.36 -4.83
N ALA A 385 -24.08 -0.39 -4.06
CA ALA A 385 -25.43 -0.77 -4.48
C ALA A 385 -26.43 0.40 -4.40
N THR A 386 -26.29 1.33 -3.45
CA THR A 386 -27.40 2.23 -3.07
C THR A 386 -27.07 3.72 -2.97
N VAL A 387 -25.88 4.17 -3.41
CA VAL A 387 -25.48 5.59 -3.35
C VAL A 387 -26.47 6.53 -4.04
N PRO A 388 -27.01 7.58 -3.39
CA PRO A 388 -27.94 8.53 -4.03
C PRO A 388 -27.26 9.47 -5.03
N GLU A 389 -28.03 10.17 -5.87
CA GLU A 389 -27.50 11.15 -6.84
C GLU A 389 -26.70 12.29 -6.16
N SER A 390 -27.05 12.64 -4.92
CA SER A 390 -26.33 13.63 -4.11
C SER A 390 -24.87 13.22 -3.81
N ALA A 391 -24.54 11.92 -3.93
CA ALA A 391 -23.17 11.43 -3.80
C ALA A 391 -22.22 12.08 -4.82
N LYS A 392 -22.73 12.48 -5.99
CA LYS A 392 -21.94 13.18 -7.01
C LYS A 392 -21.38 14.50 -6.50
N ALA A 393 -22.24 15.29 -5.85
CA ALA A 393 -21.83 16.56 -5.24
C ALA A 393 -20.92 16.31 -4.03
N LEU A 394 -21.25 15.32 -3.20
CA LEU A 394 -20.47 14.96 -2.02
C LEU A 394 -19.03 14.56 -2.37
N TYR A 395 -18.85 13.66 -3.34
CA TYR A 395 -17.55 13.15 -3.78
C TYR A 395 -16.89 14.04 -4.85
N GLY A 396 -17.61 15.04 -5.37
CA GLY A 396 -17.19 15.89 -6.48
C GLY A 396 -16.97 15.09 -7.77
N ILE A 397 -17.73 14.02 -7.99
CA ILE A 397 -17.64 13.16 -9.18
C ILE A 397 -18.92 13.36 -10.00
N GLU A 398 -18.77 13.93 -11.20
CA GLU A 398 -19.92 14.32 -12.03
C GLU A 398 -20.62 13.15 -12.72
N HIS A 399 -19.92 12.03 -12.90
CA HIS A 399 -20.43 10.90 -13.65
C HIS A 399 -20.88 9.78 -12.72
N LEU A 400 -22.16 9.40 -12.85
CA LEU A 400 -22.75 8.24 -12.19
C LEU A 400 -23.32 7.34 -13.29
N ALA A 401 -22.79 6.13 -13.37
CA ALA A 401 -23.30 5.05 -14.21
C ALA A 401 -24.10 4.10 -13.33
N GLU A 402 -25.19 3.55 -13.88
CA GLU A 402 -26.12 2.71 -13.12
C GLU A 402 -26.52 1.49 -13.94
N ASP A 403 -26.23 0.29 -13.41
CA ASP A 403 -26.73 -0.96 -13.97
C ASP A 403 -28.15 -1.22 -13.45
N ARG A 404 -29.14 -0.96 -14.30
CA ARG A 404 -30.58 -1.18 -14.04
C ARG A 404 -31.11 -2.50 -14.57
N THR A 405 -30.24 -3.38 -15.07
CA THR A 405 -30.66 -4.59 -15.78
C THR A 405 -31.45 -5.56 -14.89
N ASP A 406 -31.35 -5.42 -13.56
CA ASP A 406 -32.00 -6.31 -12.59
C ASP A 406 -33.05 -5.64 -11.69
N ASP A 407 -33.42 -4.38 -11.98
CA ASP A 407 -34.36 -3.59 -11.14
C ASP A 407 -35.76 -4.22 -11.08
N GLU A 408 -36.19 -4.87 -12.17
CA GLU A 408 -37.53 -5.47 -12.28
C GLU A 408 -37.60 -6.91 -11.74
N LYS A 409 -36.46 -7.51 -11.39
CA LYS A 409 -36.41 -8.91 -10.95
C LYS A 409 -36.72 -9.02 -9.47
N THR A 410 -37.81 -9.71 -9.13
CA THR A 410 -38.10 -10.05 -7.73
C THR A 410 -37.07 -11.08 -7.24
N ARG A 411 -36.14 -10.66 -6.38
CA ARG A 411 -35.08 -11.52 -5.83
C ARG A 411 -35.49 -12.23 -4.54
N CYS A 412 -36.28 -11.58 -3.69
CA CYS A 412 -36.74 -12.15 -2.43
C CYS A 412 -38.07 -11.53 -1.97
N TYR A 413 -38.72 -12.22 -1.03
CA TYR A 413 -39.87 -11.69 -0.29
C TYR A 413 -39.42 -11.32 1.12
N ILE A 414 -39.79 -10.12 1.55
CA ILE A 414 -39.48 -9.64 2.89
C ILE A 414 -40.69 -9.89 3.78
N HIS A 415 -40.46 -10.60 4.90
CA HIS A 415 -41.47 -10.84 5.93
C HIS A 415 -41.03 -10.16 7.23
N GLU A 416 -41.87 -9.30 7.79
CA GLU A 416 -41.59 -8.64 9.07
C GLU A 416 -42.15 -9.48 10.23
N GLY A 417 -41.24 -10.00 11.07
CA GLY A 417 -41.57 -10.86 12.21
C GLY A 417 -41.68 -10.16 13.57
N GLY A 418 -41.46 -8.84 13.63
CA GLY A 418 -41.42 -8.06 14.87
C GLY A 418 -40.07 -8.11 15.61
N ALA A 419 -40.05 -7.58 16.84
CA ALA A 419 -38.85 -7.50 17.66
C ALA A 419 -38.57 -8.82 18.40
N ALA A 420 -37.32 -9.26 18.38
CA ALA A 420 -36.85 -10.42 19.12
C ALA A 420 -35.52 -10.10 19.83
N GLU A 421 -35.46 -10.40 21.12
CA GLU A 421 -34.27 -10.33 21.96
C GLU A 421 -33.60 -11.69 22.11
N LYS A 422 -34.39 -12.78 22.07
CA LYS A 422 -33.90 -14.16 22.22
C LYS A 422 -34.30 -15.04 21.04
N PRO A 423 -33.50 -16.07 20.70
CA PRO A 423 -33.81 -16.99 19.61
C PRO A 423 -35.20 -17.64 19.70
N ASP A 424 -35.65 -18.00 20.92
CA ASP A 424 -36.95 -18.64 21.12
C ASP A 424 -38.15 -17.79 20.68
N GLN A 425 -38.00 -16.46 20.67
CA GLN A 425 -39.07 -15.55 20.23
C GLN A 425 -39.29 -15.59 18.71
N VAL A 426 -38.31 -16.10 17.96
CA VAL A 426 -38.35 -16.29 16.50
C VAL A 426 -38.14 -17.76 16.13
N ALA A 427 -38.32 -18.68 17.08
CA ALA A 427 -38.18 -20.12 16.87
C ALA A 427 -38.92 -20.61 15.61
N PRO A 428 -40.17 -20.21 15.31
CA PRO A 428 -40.86 -20.69 14.10
C PRO A 428 -40.19 -20.30 12.78
N VAL A 429 -39.37 -19.24 12.78
CA VAL A 429 -38.58 -18.82 11.60
C VAL A 429 -37.27 -19.60 11.54
N LEU A 430 -36.60 -19.76 12.69
CA LEU A 430 -35.34 -20.49 12.79
C LEU A 430 -35.51 -22.00 12.55
N GLU A 431 -36.64 -22.58 12.96
CA GLU A 431 -36.95 -24.00 12.77
C GLU A 431 -37.00 -24.38 11.29
N LYS A 432 -37.39 -23.46 10.40
CA LYS A 432 -37.34 -23.69 8.95
C LYS A 432 -35.92 -23.94 8.46
N ALA A 433 -34.93 -23.29 9.07
CA ALA A 433 -33.52 -23.50 8.73
C ALA A 433 -32.96 -24.84 9.24
N LEU A 434 -33.72 -25.61 10.03
CA LEU A 434 -33.37 -26.96 10.48
C LEU A 434 -33.87 -28.04 9.52
N GLU A 435 -34.72 -27.70 8.56
CA GLU A 435 -35.30 -28.68 7.64
C GLU A 435 -34.23 -29.20 6.66
N PRO A 436 -34.07 -30.52 6.47
CA PRO A 436 -32.99 -31.10 5.65
C PRO A 436 -32.99 -30.66 4.19
N ASP A 437 -34.16 -30.25 3.68
CA ASP A 437 -34.38 -29.91 2.27
C ASP A 437 -34.38 -28.38 2.01
N GLU A 438 -34.26 -27.55 3.05
CA GLU A 438 -34.18 -26.10 2.91
C GLU A 438 -32.73 -25.64 2.61
N PRO A 439 -32.53 -24.57 1.82
CA PRO A 439 -31.21 -24.06 1.50
C PRO A 439 -30.53 -23.46 2.75
N ALA A 440 -29.20 -23.37 2.72
CA ALA A 440 -28.42 -22.81 3.80
C ALA A 440 -28.92 -21.41 4.21
N ALA A 441 -29.22 -21.23 5.49
CA ALA A 441 -29.70 -19.97 6.07
C ALA A 441 -28.55 -19.18 6.71
N ILE A 442 -28.64 -17.85 6.63
CA ILE A 442 -27.72 -16.93 7.31
C ILE A 442 -28.52 -16.10 8.31
N VAL A 443 -28.10 -16.13 9.58
CA VAL A 443 -28.70 -15.34 10.67
C VAL A 443 -27.78 -14.17 11.01
N TYR A 444 -28.26 -12.94 10.79
CA TYR A 444 -27.52 -11.73 11.13
C TYR A 444 -27.84 -11.28 12.56
N ALA A 445 -26.82 -11.18 13.41
CA ALA A 445 -26.93 -10.63 14.76
C ALA A 445 -26.03 -9.40 14.90
N ASN A 446 -26.52 -8.37 15.60
CA ASN A 446 -25.80 -7.11 15.77
C ASN A 446 -24.69 -7.16 16.82
N THR A 447 -24.61 -8.22 17.62
CA THR A 447 -23.56 -8.41 18.63
C THR A 447 -23.09 -9.87 18.66
N VAL A 448 -21.84 -10.07 19.07
CA VAL A 448 -21.25 -11.42 19.25
C VAL A 448 -22.04 -12.22 20.28
N SER A 449 -22.47 -11.60 21.38
CA SER A 449 -23.27 -12.28 22.41
C SER A 449 -24.56 -12.85 21.83
N ARG A 450 -25.28 -12.07 21.01
CA ARG A 450 -26.51 -12.55 20.37
C ARG A 450 -26.24 -13.61 19.33
N ALA A 451 -25.15 -13.47 18.56
CA ALA A 451 -24.73 -14.50 17.61
C ALA A 451 -24.48 -15.84 18.32
N LEU A 452 -23.84 -15.81 19.50
CA LEU A 452 -23.64 -16.99 20.34
C LEU A 452 -24.97 -17.55 20.87
N ASP A 453 -25.91 -16.70 21.29
CA ASP A 453 -27.24 -17.18 21.73
C ASP A 453 -27.95 -17.95 20.60
N TYR A 454 -27.90 -17.46 19.35
CA TYR A 454 -28.43 -18.18 18.20
C TYR A 454 -27.63 -19.46 17.91
N TYR A 455 -26.30 -19.41 17.98
CA TYR A 455 -25.42 -20.55 17.77
C TYR A 455 -25.74 -21.71 18.73
N ASP A 456 -25.85 -21.39 20.02
CA ASP A 456 -26.17 -22.35 21.08
C ASP A 456 -27.58 -22.91 20.88
N TRP A 457 -28.55 -22.07 20.49
CA TRP A 457 -29.92 -22.50 20.20
C TRP A 457 -30.00 -23.55 19.08
N PHE A 458 -29.17 -23.41 18.03
CA PHE A 458 -29.04 -24.40 16.94
C PHE A 458 -28.31 -25.66 17.44
N CYS A 459 -27.23 -25.51 18.22
CA CYS A 459 -26.46 -26.62 18.78
C CYS A 459 -27.32 -27.52 19.68
N ASP A 460 -28.17 -26.93 20.51
CA ASP A 460 -29.13 -27.64 21.37
C ASP A 460 -30.15 -28.48 20.57
N ARG A 461 -30.32 -28.15 19.29
CA ARG A 461 -31.21 -28.85 18.33
C ARG A 461 -30.45 -29.76 17.36
N GLY A 462 -29.17 -30.03 17.64
CA GLY A 462 -28.36 -30.99 16.91
C GLY A 462 -27.75 -30.47 15.60
N VAL A 463 -27.88 -29.17 15.31
CA VAL A 463 -27.25 -28.51 14.16
C VAL A 463 -26.09 -27.66 14.65
N ARG A 464 -24.91 -27.80 14.02
CA ARG A 464 -23.78 -26.90 14.29
C ARG A 464 -23.65 -25.90 13.15
N PRO A 465 -23.98 -24.61 13.38
CA PRO A 465 -23.71 -23.56 12.41
C PRO A 465 -22.22 -23.46 12.08
N ILE A 466 -21.91 -23.03 10.85
CA ILE A 466 -20.55 -22.82 10.34
C ILE A 466 -20.01 -21.46 10.78
#